data_AF-A0A3D1JB79-F1
#
_entry.id   AF-A0A3D1JB79-F1
#
_cell.length_a   1.000
_cell.length_b   1.000
_cell.length_c   1.000
_cell.angle_alpha   90.00
_cell.angle_beta   90.00
_cell.angle_gamma   90.00
#
_symmetry.space_group_name_H-M   'P 1'
#
loop_
_entity.id
_entity.type
_entity.pdbx_description
1 polymer ?
#
loop_
_entity_poly.entity_id
_entity_poly.type
_entity_poly.pdbx_seq_one_letter_code
_entity_poly.pdbx_strand_id
1 'polypeptide(L)'
;MREYQDIMNGYQKQKDYQRKVVAVSMGLIVLASIIVYLDLVRISPFLIYLAGMGIALVYAAKTRVETATYPQLKKYLRKANPILSKQEALVFFIDQQLNKLPMDEANDLFAWLADDKKWQDKEMRRDFHGKIDELRAYYLFL
;
A
#
# COMPACT_ATOMS: atom_id res chain seq x y z
N MET A 1 18.09 14.93 0.74
CA MET A 1 18.80 13.75 0.16
C MET A 1 18.62 12.46 0.98
N ARG A 2 19.01 12.36 2.26
CA ARG A 2 18.80 11.11 3.06
C ARG A 2 17.33 10.69 3.15
N GLU A 3 16.43 11.63 3.41
CA GLU A 3 14.99 11.35 3.51
C GLU A 3 14.40 10.81 2.19
N TYR A 4 14.83 11.36 1.04
CA TYR A 4 14.43 10.84 -0.26
C TYR A 4 14.96 9.42 -0.49
N GLN A 5 16.22 9.16 -0.13
CA GLN A 5 16.79 7.81 -0.18
C GLN A 5 16.04 6.82 0.73
N ASP A 6 15.64 7.25 1.93
CA ASP A 6 14.88 6.40 2.86
C ASP A 6 13.49 6.07 2.32
N ILE A 7 12.80 7.07 1.74
CA ILE A 7 11.49 6.86 1.10
C ILE A 7 11.64 5.97 -0.14
N MET A 8 12.67 6.17 -0.96
CA MET A 8 12.92 5.34 -2.14
C MET A 8 13.30 3.91 -1.76
N ASN A 9 14.07 3.72 -0.69
CA ASN A 9 14.35 2.41 -0.10
C ASN A 9 13.06 1.75 0.42
N GLY A 10 12.14 2.53 1.00
CA GLY A 10 10.81 2.09 1.38
C GLY A 10 9.98 1.62 0.18
N TYR A 11 9.99 2.39 -0.91
CA TYR A 11 9.31 2.04 -2.17
C TYR A 11 9.89 0.76 -2.79
N GLN A 12 11.22 0.62 -2.80
CA GLN A 12 11.88 -0.57 -3.33
C GLN A 12 11.56 -1.80 -2.48
N LYS A 13 11.52 -1.66 -1.15
CA LYS A 13 11.04 -2.69 -0.23
C LYS A 13 9.58 -3.06 -0.48
N GLN A 14 8.70 -2.11 -0.78
CA GLN A 14 7.30 -2.38 -1.13
C GLN A 14 7.17 -3.20 -2.42
N LYS A 15 7.95 -2.86 -3.45
CA LYS A 15 7.98 -3.60 -4.72
C LYS A 15 8.48 -5.03 -4.52
N ASP A 16 9.51 -5.19 -3.69
CA ASP A 16 10.03 -6.50 -3.31
C ASP A 16 9.08 -7.28 -2.40
N TYR A 17 8.34 -6.59 -1.53
CA TYR A 17 7.32 -7.19 -0.68
C TYR A 17 6.20 -7.81 -1.50
N GLN A 18 5.64 -7.11 -2.50
CA GLN A 18 4.61 -7.69 -3.37
C GLN A 18 5.12 -8.96 -4.08
N ARG A 19 6.35 -8.94 -4.58
CA ARG A 19 6.98 -10.12 -5.19
C ARG A 19 7.19 -11.26 -4.20
N LYS A 20 7.69 -10.96 -3.00
CA LYS A 20 7.95 -11.95 -1.94
C LYS A 20 6.66 -12.56 -1.40
N VAL A 21 5.60 -11.78 -1.21
CA VAL A 21 4.30 -12.31 -0.78
C VAL A 21 3.73 -13.27 -1.81
N VAL A 22 3.79 -12.91 -3.10
CA VAL A 22 3.36 -13.82 -4.17
C VAL A 22 4.18 -15.10 -4.17
N ALA A 23 5.52 -14.99 -4.08
CA ALA A 23 6.41 -16.15 -4.04
C ALA A 23 6.18 -17.05 -2.82
N VAL A 24 6.03 -16.47 -1.62
CA VAL A 24 5.74 -17.20 -0.38
C VAL A 24 4.36 -17.86 -0.46
N SER A 25 3.36 -17.17 -1.00
CA SER A 25 2.01 -17.73 -1.17
C SER A 25 2.00 -18.89 -2.15
N MET A 26 2.69 -18.77 -3.30
CA MET A 26 2.87 -19.87 -4.25
C MET A 26 3.62 -21.04 -3.61
N GLY A 27 4.69 -20.76 -2.86
CA GLY A 27 5.44 -21.78 -2.12
C GLY A 27 4.56 -22.54 -1.14
N LEU A 28 3.75 -21.83 -0.33
CA LEU A 28 2.81 -22.42 0.61
C LEU A 28 1.75 -23.29 -0.08
N ILE A 29 1.23 -22.85 -1.24
CA ILE A 29 0.26 -23.62 -2.02
C ILE A 29 0.89 -24.93 -2.53
N VAL A 30 2.08 -24.86 -3.12
CA VAL A 30 2.80 -26.04 -3.62
C VAL A 30 3.11 -27.00 -2.48
N LEU A 31 3.59 -26.49 -1.34
CA LEU A 31 3.96 -27.29 -0.17
C LEU A 31 2.72 -27.97 0.45
N ALA A 32 1.60 -27.24 0.58
CA ALA A 32 0.32 -27.83 0.99
C ALA A 32 -0.15 -28.91 0.01
N SER A 33 0.00 -28.69 -1.30
CA SER A 33 -0.39 -29.64 -2.34
C SER A 33 0.43 -30.93 -2.27
N ILE A 34 1.74 -30.83 -2.01
CA ILE A 34 2.63 -31.98 -1.82
C ILE A 34 2.26 -32.76 -0.55
N ILE A 35 1.97 -32.07 0.57
CA ILE A 35 1.58 -32.73 1.83
C ILE A 35 0.28 -33.53 1.65
N VAL A 36 -0.70 -32.96 0.95
CA VAL A 36 -1.96 -33.64 0.64
C VAL A 36 -1.75 -34.80 -0.34
N TYR A 37 -0.94 -34.60 -1.40
CA TYR A 37 -0.66 -35.63 -2.40
C TYR A 37 0.08 -36.85 -1.83
N LEU A 38 1.06 -36.61 -0.96
CA LEU A 38 1.84 -37.69 -0.33
C LEU A 38 1.09 -38.34 0.85
N ASP A 39 -0.13 -37.90 1.15
CA ASP A 39 -0.93 -38.30 2.32
C ASP A 39 -0.09 -38.34 3.61
N LEU A 40 0.88 -37.42 3.72
CA LEU A 40 1.90 -37.42 4.79
C LEU A 40 1.28 -37.17 6.17
N VAL A 41 0.08 -36.60 6.19
CA VAL A 41 -0.59 -36.17 7.41
C VAL A 41 -2.09 -36.45 7.25
N ARG A 42 -2.66 -37.33 8.09
CA ARG A 42 -4.12 -37.59 8.22
C ARG A 42 -4.89 -36.41 8.84
N ILE A 43 -4.47 -35.19 8.55
CA ILE A 43 -5.13 -33.96 8.98
C ILE A 43 -5.94 -33.49 7.78
N SER A 44 -7.15 -32.98 8.05
CA SER A 44 -8.01 -32.44 6.99
C SER A 44 -7.23 -31.41 6.16
N PRO A 45 -7.20 -31.53 4.81
CA PRO A 45 -6.55 -30.57 3.92
C PRO A 45 -6.93 -29.11 4.22
N PHE A 46 -8.15 -28.91 4.73
CA PHE A 46 -8.66 -27.62 5.18
C PHE A 46 -7.81 -26.97 6.29
N LEU A 47 -7.31 -27.74 7.26
CA LEU A 47 -6.50 -27.21 8.37
C LEU A 47 -5.11 -26.77 7.90
N ILE A 48 -4.54 -27.47 6.91
CA ILE A 48 -3.26 -27.10 6.28
C ILE A 48 -3.42 -25.78 5.52
N TYR A 49 -4.51 -25.63 4.77
CA TYR A 49 -4.84 -24.38 4.09
C TYR A 49 -5.05 -23.22 5.08
N LEU A 50 -5.75 -23.44 6.18
CA LEU A 50 -5.95 -22.45 7.25
C LEU A 50 -4.63 -21.96 7.84
N ALA A 51 -3.71 -22.89 8.16
CA ALA A 51 -2.39 -22.55 8.68
C ALA A 51 -1.57 -21.73 7.66
N GLY A 52 -1.56 -22.15 6.39
CA GLY A 52 -0.88 -21.42 5.31
C GLY A 52 -1.44 -20.00 5.13
N MET A 53 -2.77 -19.86 5.15
CA MET A 53 -3.45 -18.58 5.03
C MET A 53 -3.16 -17.67 6.23
N GLY A 54 -3.13 -18.20 7.45
CA GLY A 54 -2.74 -17.47 8.66
C GLY A 54 -1.30 -16.94 8.59
N ILE A 55 -0.35 -17.78 8.17
CA ILE A 55 1.05 -17.38 8.00
C ILE A 55 1.17 -16.28 6.94
N ALA A 56 0.48 -16.42 5.81
CA ALA A 56 0.49 -15.41 4.75
C ALA A 56 -0.07 -14.07 5.22
N LEU A 57 -1.17 -14.07 5.99
CA LEU A 57 -1.76 -12.85 6.56
C LEU A 57 -0.84 -12.16 7.57
N VAL A 58 -0.21 -12.92 8.48
CA VAL A 58 0.73 -12.35 9.46
C VAL A 58 1.97 -11.77 8.77
N TYR A 59 2.52 -12.50 7.80
CA TYR A 59 3.64 -12.01 7.00
C TYR A 59 3.25 -10.72 6.28
N ALA A 60 2.08 -10.70 5.63
CA ALA A 60 1.57 -9.55 4.91
C ALA A 60 1.39 -8.31 5.82
N ALA A 61 0.79 -8.50 6.99
CA ALA A 61 0.62 -7.41 7.96
C ALA A 61 1.95 -6.84 8.45
N LYS A 62 2.95 -7.69 8.74
CA LYS A 62 4.26 -7.25 9.25
C LYS A 62 5.15 -6.57 8.21
N THR A 63 4.95 -6.86 6.92
CA THR A 63 5.82 -6.33 5.86
C THR A 63 5.13 -5.29 4.97
N ARG A 64 3.90 -4.87 5.33
CA ARG A 64 3.23 -3.73 4.72
C ARG A 64 3.99 -2.44 5.01
N VAL A 65 4.58 -1.85 3.97
CA VAL A 65 5.29 -0.56 4.02
C VAL A 65 4.37 0.61 3.69
N GLU A 66 3.29 0.34 2.94
CA GLU A 66 2.23 1.31 2.64
C GLU A 66 1.43 1.68 3.89
N THR A 67 1.01 2.93 3.97
CA THR A 67 0.06 3.33 5.00
C THR A 67 -1.32 2.72 4.74
N ALA A 68 -2.21 2.80 5.73
CA ALA A 68 -3.58 2.30 5.60
C ALA A 68 -4.36 2.99 4.46
N THR A 69 -3.97 4.22 4.13
CA THR A 69 -4.68 5.20 3.27
C THR A 69 -4.16 5.26 1.83
N TYR A 70 -3.03 4.59 1.55
CA TYR A 70 -2.46 4.49 0.21
C TYR A 70 -3.44 4.01 -0.87
N PRO A 71 -4.29 2.99 -0.64
CA PRO A 71 -5.29 2.57 -1.63
C PRO A 71 -6.30 3.67 -1.98
N GLN A 72 -6.75 4.44 -0.99
CA GLN A 72 -7.70 5.54 -1.13
C GLN A 72 -7.06 6.70 -1.90
N LEU A 73 -5.81 7.05 -1.56
CA LEU A 73 -5.03 8.04 -2.30
C LEU A 73 -4.87 7.64 -3.78
N LYS A 74 -4.46 6.39 -4.05
CA LYS A 74 -4.31 5.88 -5.43
C LYS A 74 -5.64 5.91 -6.19
N LYS A 75 -6.74 5.55 -5.53
CA LYS A 75 -8.09 5.59 -6.10
C LYS A 75 -8.52 7.01 -6.45
N TYR A 76 -8.28 7.97 -5.55
CA TYR A 76 -8.54 9.38 -5.78
C TYR A 76 -7.75 9.91 -6.97
N LEU A 77 -6.42 9.71 -6.95
CA LEU A 77 -5.52 10.17 -7.99
C LEU A 77 -5.88 9.59 -9.36
N ARG A 78 -6.32 8.34 -9.43
CA ARG A 78 -6.76 7.73 -10.68
C ARG A 78 -7.95 8.46 -11.31
N LYS A 79 -8.85 9.05 -10.52
CA LYS A 79 -9.98 9.84 -11.02
C LYS A 79 -9.59 11.31 -11.28
N ALA A 80 -8.85 11.92 -10.36
CA ALA A 80 -8.56 13.36 -10.38
C ALA A 80 -7.35 13.74 -11.25
N ASN A 81 -6.30 12.90 -11.26
CA ASN A 81 -5.10 13.11 -12.07
C ASN A 81 -4.50 11.76 -12.53
N PRO A 82 -5.04 11.18 -13.63
CA PRO A 82 -4.65 9.86 -14.11
C PRO A 82 -3.16 9.76 -14.48
N ILE A 83 -2.55 10.87 -14.90
CA ILE A 83 -1.13 10.92 -15.28
C ILE A 83 -0.26 10.74 -14.04
N LEU A 84 -0.56 11.49 -12.98
CA LEU A 84 0.15 11.37 -11.69
C LEU A 84 -0.01 9.98 -11.08
N SER A 85 -1.21 9.38 -11.20
CA SER A 85 -1.50 8.05 -10.65
C SER A 85 -0.63 6.91 -11.22
N LYS A 86 -0.04 7.11 -12.41
CA LYS A 86 0.87 6.14 -13.05
C LYS A 86 2.30 6.20 -12.50
N GLN A 87 2.66 7.28 -11.81
CA GLN A 87 3.99 7.49 -11.26
C GLN A 87 4.06 6.88 -9.85
N GLU A 88 4.13 5.55 -9.75
CA GLU A 88 3.98 4.82 -8.49
C GLU A 88 4.96 5.26 -7.39
N ALA A 89 6.21 5.57 -7.74
CA ALA A 89 7.21 6.09 -6.78
C ALA A 89 6.81 7.46 -6.21
N LEU A 90 6.26 8.35 -7.04
CA LEU A 90 5.79 9.66 -6.62
C LEU A 90 4.51 9.55 -5.78
N VAL A 91 3.59 8.65 -6.14
CA VAL A 91 2.39 8.38 -5.33
C VAL A 91 2.77 7.83 -3.95
N PHE A 92 3.75 6.93 -3.89
CA PHE A 92 4.29 6.43 -2.62
C PHE A 92 4.96 7.53 -1.81
N PHE A 93 5.74 8.40 -2.44
CA PHE A 93 6.33 9.55 -1.78
C PHE A 93 5.27 10.48 -1.17
N ILE A 94 4.22 10.80 -1.94
CA ILE A 94 3.10 11.62 -1.46
C ILE A 94 2.45 10.96 -0.24
N ASP A 95 2.16 9.66 -0.29
CA ASP A 95 1.58 8.92 0.83
C ASP A 95 2.43 9.00 2.11
N GLN A 96 3.74 8.80 1.98
CA GLN A 96 4.67 8.88 3.11
C GLN A 96 4.74 10.29 3.70
N GLN A 97 4.66 11.32 2.86
CA GLN A 97 4.69 12.71 3.33
C GLN A 97 3.36 13.11 3.97
N LEU A 98 2.22 12.69 3.42
CA LEU A 98 0.90 12.91 4.02
C LEU A 98 0.80 12.26 5.41
N ASN A 99 1.44 11.11 5.61
CA ASN A 99 1.47 10.43 6.91
C ASN A 99 2.39 11.08 7.95
N LYS A 100 3.19 12.08 7.56
CA LYS A 100 4.00 12.90 8.47
C LYS A 100 3.27 14.17 8.93
N LEU A 101 2.09 14.45 8.38
CA LEU A 101 1.29 15.59 8.81
C LEU A 101 0.86 15.44 10.27
N PRO A 102 0.56 16.55 10.96
CA PRO A 102 -0.07 16.51 12.28
C PRO A 102 -1.31 15.62 12.26
N MET A 103 -1.52 14.85 13.32
CA MET A 103 -2.53 13.79 13.38
C MET A 103 -3.94 14.29 13.05
N ASP A 104 -4.27 15.51 13.47
CA ASP A 104 -5.56 16.15 13.26
C ASP A 104 -5.81 16.44 11.77
N GLU A 105 -4.80 17.04 11.12
CA GLU A 105 -4.83 17.37 9.68
C GLU A 105 -4.80 16.12 8.81
N ALA A 106 -4.00 15.12 9.21
CA ALA A 106 -3.95 13.83 8.54
C ALA A 106 -5.30 13.10 8.61
N ASN A 107 -5.96 13.10 9.77
CA ASN A 107 -7.24 12.43 9.96
C ASN A 107 -8.35 13.04 9.09
N ASP A 108 -8.45 14.36 9.02
CA ASP A 108 -9.46 15.03 8.18
C ASP A 108 -9.23 14.76 6.69
N LEU A 109 -7.98 14.78 6.26
CA LEU A 109 -7.57 14.50 4.89
C LEU A 109 -7.84 13.03 4.51
N PHE A 110 -7.54 12.10 5.41
CA PHE A 110 -7.80 10.67 5.21
C PHE A 110 -9.29 10.34 5.25
N ALA A 111 -10.06 11.00 6.13
CA ALA A 111 -11.51 10.87 6.17
C ALA A 111 -12.16 11.41 4.90
N TRP A 112 -11.62 12.49 4.32
CA TRP A 112 -12.04 13.01 3.03
C TRP A 112 -11.66 12.06 1.87
N LEU A 113 -10.44 11.52 1.85
CA LEU A 113 -9.99 10.53 0.87
C LEU A 113 -10.81 9.23 0.90
N ALA A 114 -11.29 8.84 2.08
CA ALA A 114 -12.09 7.62 2.26
C ALA A 114 -13.51 7.72 1.68
N ASP A 115 -14.06 8.94 1.49
CA ASP A 115 -15.43 9.14 1.04
C ASP A 115 -15.48 9.76 -0.37
N ASP A 116 -15.72 8.92 -1.38
CA ASP A 116 -15.87 9.32 -2.78
C ASP A 116 -16.90 10.44 -3.00
N LYS A 117 -17.92 10.57 -2.13
CA LYS A 117 -18.93 11.64 -2.24
C LYS A 117 -18.35 12.99 -1.84
N LYS A 118 -17.49 13.01 -0.81
CA LYS A 118 -16.83 14.23 -0.33
C LYS A 118 -15.83 14.79 -1.32
N TRP A 119 -15.36 13.98 -2.28
CA TRP A 119 -14.45 14.46 -3.31
C TRP A 119 -15.05 15.61 -4.14
N GLN A 120 -16.38 15.76 -4.17
CA GLN A 120 -17.06 16.87 -4.86
C GLN A 120 -16.96 18.22 -4.15
N ASP A 121 -16.54 18.23 -2.87
CA ASP A 121 -16.27 19.47 -2.14
C ASP A 121 -15.15 20.24 -2.84
N LYS A 122 -15.47 21.42 -3.36
CA LYS A 122 -14.54 22.23 -4.16
C LYS A 122 -13.39 22.79 -3.33
N GLU A 123 -13.63 23.14 -2.08
CA GLU A 123 -12.65 23.82 -1.24
C GLU A 123 -11.60 22.83 -0.76
N MET A 124 -12.06 21.72 -0.17
CA MET A 124 -11.22 20.58 0.22
C MET A 124 -10.45 20.00 -0.96
N ARG A 125 -11.10 19.85 -2.13
CA ARG A 125 -10.43 19.38 -3.34
C ARG A 125 -9.31 20.33 -3.76
N ARG A 126 -9.57 21.64 -3.76
CA ARG A 126 -8.56 22.63 -4.18
C ARG A 126 -7.37 22.62 -3.24
N ASP A 127 -7.61 22.59 -1.93
CA ASP A 127 -6.56 22.52 -0.92
C ASP A 127 -5.70 21.25 -1.08
N PHE A 128 -6.37 20.10 -1.23
CA PHE A 128 -5.69 18.83 -1.44
C PHE A 128 -4.85 18.79 -2.71
N HIS A 129 -5.36 19.34 -3.82
CA HIS A 129 -4.59 19.46 -5.06
C HIS A 129 -3.38 20.37 -4.91
N GLY A 130 -3.52 21.50 -4.19
CA GLY A 130 -2.41 22.39 -3.86
C GLY A 130 -1.30 21.65 -3.12
N LYS A 131 -1.64 20.92 -2.05
CA LYS A 131 -0.68 20.10 -1.30
C LYS A 131 0.00 19.03 -2.17
N ILE A 132 -0.75 18.37 -3.05
CA ILE A 132 -0.17 17.38 -3.98
C ILE A 132 0.83 18.02 -4.95
N ASP A 133 0.49 19.19 -5.50
CA ASP A 133 1.37 19.88 -6.43
C ASP A 133 2.64 20.40 -5.73
N GLU A 134 2.53 20.87 -4.48
CA GLU A 134 3.69 21.21 -3.62
C GLU A 134 4.59 20.00 -3.37
N LEU A 135 4.01 18.86 -2.96
CA LEU A 135 4.75 17.62 -2.73
C LEU A 135 5.41 17.10 -4.01
N ARG A 136 4.75 17.26 -5.16
CA ARG A 136 5.32 16.92 -6.47
C ARG A 136 6.49 17.84 -6.82
N ALA A 137 6.36 19.15 -6.61
CA ALA A 137 7.45 20.10 -6.85
C ALA A 137 8.64 19.79 -5.95
N TYR A 138 8.39 19.50 -4.67
CA TYR A 138 9.42 19.08 -3.73
C TYR A 138 10.11 17.78 -4.14
N TYR A 139 9.35 16.78 -4.62
CA TYR A 139 9.91 15.55 -5.16
C TYR A 139 10.83 15.79 -6.37
N LEU A 140 10.48 16.71 -7.26
CA LEU A 140 11.30 17.05 -8.43
C LEU A 140 12.58 17.83 -8.07
N PHE A 141 12.61 18.45 -6.89
CA PHE A 141 13.76 19.19 -6.37
C PHE A 141 14.77 18.29 -5.62
N LEU A 142 14.31 17.16 -5.10
CA LEU A 142 15.10 16.20 -4.31
C LEU A 142 16.02 15.31 -5.15
#